data_AF-A0A090X5N9-F1
#
_entry.id   AF-A0A090X5N9-F1
#
_cell.length_a   1.000
_cell.length_b   1.000
_cell.length_c   1.000
_cell.angle_alpha   90.00
_cell.angle_beta   90.00
_cell.angle_gamma   90.00
#
_symmetry.space_group_name_H-M   'P 1'
#
loop_
_entity.id
_entity.type
_entity.pdbx_description
1 polymer ?
#
loop_
_entity_poly.entity_id
_entity_poly.type
_entity_poly.pdbx_seq_one_letter_code
_entity_poly.pdbx_strand_id
1 'polypeptide(L)' 'MVFIYNRHGALLKQIKPNQNGWDGTYRGMSLPDGSYWFVAHYKGENNENKELRGYFALKR' A
#
# COMPACT_ATOMS: atom_id res chain seq x y z
N MET A 1 -0.93 -7.31 6.33
CA MET A 1 -1.94 -6.52 5.59
C MET A 1 -1.28 -5.23 5.16
N VAL A 2 -1.38 -4.83 3.90
CA VAL A 2 -0.82 -3.56 3.41
C VAL A 2 -1.96 -2.67 2.90
N PHE A 3 -1.90 -1.39 3.23
CA PHE A 3 -2.83 -0.36 2.80
C PHE A 3 -2.06 0.67 1.99
N ILE A 4 -2.60 1.10 0.85
CA ILE A 4 -1.97 2.09 -0.03
C ILE A 4 -2.88 3.31 -0.15
N TYR A 5 -2.30 4.49 -0.06
CA TYR A 5 -3.00 5.76 -0.05
C TYR A 5 -2.43 6.71 -1.12
N ASN A 6 -3.29 7.58 -1.64
CA ASN A 6 -2.85 8.70 -2.47
C ASN A 6 -2.26 9.84 -1.60
N ARG A 7 -1.73 10.88 -2.26
CA ARG A 7 -1.17 12.08 -1.58
C ARG A 7 -2.16 12.86 -0.71
N HIS A 8 -3.46 12.61 -0.87
CA HIS A 8 -4.54 13.26 -0.12
C HIS A 8 -5.05 12.40 1.05
N GLY A 9 -4.41 11.25 1.31
CA GLY A 9 -4.79 10.33 2.39
C GLY A 9 -5.97 9.41 2.06
N ALA A 10 -6.47 9.39 0.82
CA ALA A 10 -7.54 8.47 0.43
C ALA A 10 -6.98 7.06 0.21
N LEU A 11 -7.63 6.05 0.80
CA LEU A 11 -7.29 4.64 0.63
C LEU A 11 -7.60 4.18 -0.80
N LEU A 12 -6.58 3.66 -1.49
CA LEU A 12 -6.66 3.14 -2.85
C LEU A 12 -6.75 1.62 -2.88
N LYS A 13 -5.97 0.94 -2.04
CA LYS A 13 -5.88 -0.52 -2.07
C LYS A 13 -5.62 -1.10 -0.68
N GLN A 14 -6.22 -2.24 -0.42
CA GLN A 14 -5.87 -3.13 0.69
C GLN A 14 -5.37 -4.46 0.11
N ILE A 15 -4.25 -4.95 0.61
CA ILE A 15 -3.55 -6.15 0.14
C ILE A 15 -3.38 -7.12 1.31
N LYS A 16 -3.91 -8.33 1.16
CA LYS A 16 -3.67 -9.43 2.11
C LYS A 16 -2.29 -10.05 1.85
N PRO A 17 -1.62 -10.64 2.86
CA PRO A 17 -0.26 -11.20 2.73
C PRO A 17 -0.06 -12.17 1.56
N ASN A 18 -1.12 -12.88 1.14
CA ASN A 18 -1.08 -13.90 0.09
C ASN A 18 -1.75 -13.43 -1.22
N GLN A 19 -1.96 -12.14 -1.39
CA GLN A 19 -2.49 -11.57 -2.62
C GLN A 19 -1.38 -10.89 -3.41
N ASN A 20 -1.56 -10.82 -4.72
CA ASN A 20 -0.72 -9.97 -5.56
C ASN A 20 -0.71 -8.54 -5.02
N GLY A 21 0.42 -7.88 -5.21
CA GLY A 21 0.62 -6.50 -4.81
C GLY A 21 -0.29 -5.53 -5.55
N TRP A 22 0.10 -4.26 -5.56
CA TRP A 22 -0.61 -3.23 -6.30
C TRP A 22 0.13 -2.87 -7.57
N ASP A 23 -0.61 -2.81 -8.68
CA ASP A 23 -0.12 -2.56 -10.03
C ASP A 23 -0.25 -1.09 -10.46
N GLY A 24 -0.61 -0.19 -9.53
CA GLY A 24 -0.85 1.22 -9.84
C GLY A 24 -2.25 1.53 -10.39
N THR A 25 -3.21 0.59 -10.31
CA THR A 25 -4.59 0.83 -10.74
C THR A 25 -5.56 1.06 -9.57
N TYR A 26 -6.53 1.95 -9.75
CA TYR A 26 -7.64 2.15 -8.82
C TYR A 26 -8.97 2.10 -9.56
N ARG A 27 -9.85 1.17 -9.15
CA ARG A 27 -11.15 0.92 -9.81
C ARG A 27 -11.02 0.69 -11.32
N GLY A 28 -10.02 -0.08 -11.74
CA GLY A 28 -9.75 -0.40 -13.15
C GLY A 28 -9.08 0.72 -13.95
N MET A 29 -8.88 1.90 -13.35
CA MET A 29 -8.19 3.02 -14.00
C MET A 29 -6.74 3.11 -13.54
N SER A 30 -5.84 3.33 -14.49
CA SER A 30 -4.43 3.62 -14.22
C SER A 30 -4.30 4.94 -13.46
N LEU A 31 -3.58 4.93 -12.33
CA LEU A 31 -3.26 6.14 -11.61
C LEU A 31 -2.03 6.85 -12.21
N PRO A 32 -1.92 8.18 -12.05
CA PRO A 32 -0.79 8.94 -12.58
C PRO A 32 0.50 8.62 -11.82
N ASP A 33 1.62 8.92 -12.48
CA ASP A 33 2.93 8.94 -11.86
C ASP A 33 2.95 9.90 -10.67
N GLY A 34 3.66 9.52 -9.61
CA GLY A 34 3.74 10.34 -8.39
C GLY A 34 4.00 9.52 -7.14
N SER A 35 3.98 10.20 -5.99
CA SER A 35 4.24 9.59 -4.69
C SER A 35 2.97 9.06 -4.04
N TYR A 36 3.06 7.84 -3.55
CA TYR A 36 2.01 7.12 -2.83
C TYR A 36 2.54 6.66 -1.48
N TRP A 37 1.62 6.52 -0.52
CA TRP A 37 1.96 6.10 0.83
C TRP A 37 1.48 4.67 1.08
N PHE A 38 2.18 3.95 1.94
CA PHE A 38 1.71 2.66 2.43
C PHE A 38 1.81 2.54 3.95
N VAL A 39 0.91 1.72 4.50
CA VAL A 39 0.95 1.24 5.88
C VAL A 39 0.83 -0.28 5.85
N ALA A 40 1.81 -0.98 6.42
CA ALA A 40 1.85 -2.43 6.49
C ALA A 40 1.74 -2.88 7.95
N HIS A 41 0.72 -3.67 8.26
CA HIS A 41 0.57 -4.35 9.55
C HIS A 41 1.01 -5.81 9.41
N TYR A 42 1.88 -6.25 10.29
CA TYR A 42 2.44 -7.61 10.29
C TYR A 42 2.69 -8.10 11.72
N LYS A 43 2.92 -9.40 11.85
CA LYS A 43 3.32 -10.02 13.13
C LYS A 43 4.84 -10.06 13.20
N GLY A 44 5.40 -9.55 14.29
CA GLY A 44 6.82 -9.67 14.59
C GLY A 44 7.18 -11.09 15.06
N GLU A 45 8.47 -11.30 15.35
CA GLU A 45 9.02 -12.60 15.77
C GLU A 45 8.37 -13.15 17.05
N ASN A 46 7.90 -12.28 17.96
CA ASN A 46 7.23 -12.66 19.20
C ASN A 46 5.70 -12.53 19.10
N ASN A 47 5.12 -12.63 17.90
CA ASN A 47 3.68 -12.45 17.62
C ASN A 47 3.10 -11.07 17.99
N GLU A 48 3.95 -10.08 18.22
CA GLU A 48 3.54 -8.70 18.46
C GLU A 48 3.00 -8.06 17.17
N ASN A 49 1.99 -7.18 17.31
CA ASN A 49 1.50 -6.40 16.18
C ASN A 49 2.52 -5.30 15.86
N LYS A 50 3.08 -5.32 14.64
CA LYS A 50 3.95 -4.27 14.13
C LYS A 50 3.29 -3.52 13.00
N GLU A 51 3.74 -2.28 12.84
CA GLU A 51 3.33 -1.40 11.77
C GLU A 51 4.57 -0.81 11.10
N LEU A 52 4.58 -0.81 9.77
CA LEU A 52 5.59 -0.16 8.94
C LEU A 52 4.91 0.86 8.04
N ARG A 53 5.40 2.09 8.03
CA ARG A 53 4.92 3.16 7.16
C ARG A 53 6.02 3.58 6.21
N GLY A 54 5.63 3.98 5.00
CA GLY A 54 6.56 4.56 4.04
C GLY A 54 5.85 5.15 2.84
N TYR A 55 6.64 5.61 1.88
CA TYR A 55 6.16 6.10 0.60
C TYR A 55 7.01 5.51 -0.53
N PHE A 56 6.45 5.52 -1.73
CA PHE A 56 7.11 5.11 -2.96
C PHE A 56 6.61 5.95 -4.13
N ALA A 57 7.43 6.06 -5.17
CA ALA A 57 7.03 6.67 -6.43
C ALA A 57 6.49 5.61 -7.39
N LEU A 58 5.33 5.84 -7.97
CA LEU A 58 4.87 5.13 -9.16
C LEU A 58 5.49 5.82 -10.38
N LYS A 59 6.21 5.05 -11.19
CA LYS A 59 6.79 5.48 -12.48
C LYS A 59 6.34 4.52 -13.57
N ARG A 60 6.16 5.03 -14.78
CA ARG A 60 5.88 4.24 -15.99
C ARG A 60 7.03 4.29 -17.00
#